data_AF-G2LL87-F1
#
_entry.id   AF-G2LL87-F1
#
_cell.length_a   1.000
_cell.length_b   1.000
_cell.length_c   1.000
_cell.angle_alpha   90.00
_cell.angle_beta   90.00
_cell.angle_gamma   90.00
#
_symmetry.space_group_name_H-M   'P 1'
#
loop_
_entity.id
_entity.type
_entity.pdbx_description
1 polymer ?
#
loop_
_entity_poly.entity_id
_entity_poly.type
_entity_poly.pdbx_seq_one_letter_code
_entity_poly.pdbx_strand_id
1 'polypeptide(L)'
;MTATVQAYIEPVSTTDELQHPQAIRAWAEKMLKDRPQGDVPSDMAVGLFKGGGIEGVSSLKIGAFDGALADFAVWIRRGSWGSGYTGSYLGASGRGQAIGKPGRLVVSYSVSGGGCWDNSDRAYLVRQVEAAQREAKAIIASLPGFPAKSPSLQGGDG
;
A
#
# COMPACT_ATOMS: atom_id res chain seq x y z
N MET A 1 -10.82 -10.24 8.59
CA MET A 1 -9.74 -9.44 8.00
C MET A 1 -10.37 -8.16 7.48
N THR A 2 -9.72 -7.03 7.65
CA THR A 2 -10.19 -5.74 7.12
C THR A 2 -9.12 -5.18 6.20
N ALA A 3 -9.52 -4.83 4.98
CA ALA A 3 -8.68 -4.11 4.04
C ALA A 3 -9.25 -2.71 3.81
N THR A 4 -8.37 -1.73 3.77
CA THR A 4 -8.70 -0.35 3.42
C THR A 4 -7.79 0.06 2.28
N VAL A 5 -8.38 0.64 1.24
CA VAL A 5 -7.68 1.22 0.10
C VAL A 5 -8.02 2.69 0.05
N GLN A 6 -7.02 3.54 -0.12
CA GLN A 6 -7.19 4.96 -0.34
C GLN A 6 -6.50 5.35 -1.64
N ALA A 7 -7.16 6.19 -2.41
CA ALA A 7 -6.61 6.75 -3.65
C ALA A 7 -7.15 8.17 -3.83
N TYR A 8 -6.26 9.10 -4.14
CA TYR A 8 -6.63 10.49 -4.43
C TYR A 8 -5.61 11.12 -5.37
N ILE A 9 -6.02 12.19 -6.05
CA ILE A 9 -5.13 13.01 -6.89
C ILE A 9 -4.81 14.29 -6.15
N GLU A 10 -3.53 14.65 -6.12
CA GLU A 10 -3.06 15.95 -5.67
C GLU A 10 -2.42 16.74 -6.83
N PRO A 11 -2.57 18.07 -6.85
CA PRO A 11 -1.89 18.91 -7.82
C PRO A 11 -0.38 18.87 -7.56
N VAL A 12 0.40 18.90 -8.63
CA VAL A 12 1.87 18.86 -8.55
C VAL A 12 2.41 20.24 -8.90
N SER A 13 3.16 20.84 -7.97
CA SER A 13 3.87 22.08 -8.24
C SER A 13 5.11 21.82 -9.09
N THR A 14 5.62 22.85 -9.75
CA THR A 14 6.89 22.78 -10.52
C THR A 14 8.12 22.59 -9.64
N THR A 15 8.00 22.74 -8.32
CA THR A 15 9.08 22.52 -7.34
C THR A 15 9.04 21.15 -6.70
N ASP A 16 8.06 20.32 -7.04
CA ASP A 16 7.90 19.00 -6.43
C ASP A 16 8.98 18.03 -6.93
N GLU A 17 9.72 17.41 -6.01
CA GLU A 17 10.82 16.49 -6.34
C GLU A 17 10.32 15.18 -6.98
N LEU A 18 9.02 14.86 -6.85
CA LEU A 18 8.40 13.64 -7.35
C LEU A 18 7.62 13.89 -8.66
N GLN A 19 8.22 14.67 -9.57
CA GLN A 19 7.68 14.97 -10.90
C GLN A 19 8.01 13.91 -11.96
N HIS A 20 8.91 12.98 -11.67
CA HIS A 20 9.36 11.97 -12.63
C HIS A 20 9.24 10.55 -12.04
N PRO A 21 8.88 9.55 -12.86
CA PRO A 21 8.74 8.16 -12.39
C PRO A 21 9.98 7.60 -11.68
N GLN A 22 11.18 8.03 -12.09
CA GLN A 22 12.44 7.63 -11.45
C GLN A 22 12.57 8.17 -10.02
N ALA A 23 12.20 9.43 -9.79
CA ALA A 23 12.21 10.02 -8.45
C ALA A 23 11.17 9.36 -7.54
N ILE A 24 9.98 9.07 -8.07
CA ILE A 24 8.94 8.31 -7.37
C ILE A 24 9.42 6.91 -7.00
N ARG A 25 10.13 6.22 -7.90
CA ARG A 25 10.71 4.92 -7.59
C ARG A 25 11.75 5.02 -6.47
N ALA A 26 12.66 5.99 -6.54
CA ALA A 26 13.66 6.21 -5.49
C ALA A 26 13.01 6.54 -4.14
N TRP A 27 11.91 7.32 -4.13
CA TRP A 27 11.10 7.56 -2.95
C TRP A 27 10.51 6.27 -2.38
N ALA A 28 9.96 5.39 -3.22
CA ALA A 28 9.39 4.12 -2.78
C ALA A 28 10.46 3.19 -2.19
N GLU A 29 11.65 3.14 -2.80
CA GLU A 29 12.80 2.36 -2.31
C GLU A 29 13.30 2.90 -0.97
N LYS A 30 13.43 4.22 -0.83
CA LYS A 30 13.78 4.88 0.43
C LYS A 30 12.72 4.62 1.51
N MET A 31 11.44 4.69 1.15
CA MET A 31 10.35 4.44 2.09
C MET A 31 10.36 3.01 2.62
N LEU A 32 10.58 2.01 1.75
CA LEU A 32 10.70 0.61 2.15
C LEU A 32 11.86 0.41 3.13
N LYS A 33 13.00 1.08 2.88
CA LYS A 33 14.19 1.02 3.73
C LYS A 33 13.96 1.68 5.10
N ASP A 34 13.35 2.86 5.11
CA ASP A 34 13.18 3.66 6.34
C ASP A 34 12.02 3.16 7.21
N ARG A 35 11.06 2.44 6.63
CA ARG A 35 9.86 1.92 7.31
C ARG A 35 9.61 0.45 6.98
N PRO A 36 10.46 -0.49 7.40
CA PRO A 36 10.33 -1.91 7.04
C PRO A 36 9.03 -2.57 7.53
N GLN A 37 8.35 -1.98 8.52
CA GLN A 37 7.05 -2.41 9.03
C GLN A 37 5.85 -1.63 8.46
N GLY A 38 6.10 -0.69 7.54
CA GLY A 38 5.04 0.13 6.94
C GLY A 38 4.25 0.90 8.00
N ASP A 39 2.94 0.70 7.98
CA ASP A 39 1.97 1.34 8.88
C ASP A 39 1.60 0.47 10.09
N VAL A 40 2.25 -0.68 10.24
CA VAL A 40 2.04 -1.57 11.38
C VAL A 40 2.67 -0.93 12.63
N PRO A 41 1.93 -0.78 13.76
CA PRO A 41 2.44 -0.14 14.97
C PRO A 41 3.73 -0.80 15.50
N SER A 42 4.73 0.02 15.82
CA SER A 42 6.02 -0.44 16.36
C SER A 42 5.94 -0.95 17.80
N ASP A 43 4.92 -0.51 18.55
CA ASP A 43 4.74 -0.74 19.99
C ASP A 43 3.95 -2.02 20.32
N MET A 44 3.93 -2.99 19.40
CA MET A 44 3.47 -4.34 19.70
C MET A 44 4.42 -5.01 20.71
N ALA A 45 4.13 -4.77 21.99
CA ALA A 45 5.03 -4.84 23.14
C ALA A 45 5.84 -6.13 23.38
N VAL A 46 5.59 -7.24 22.65
CA VAL A 46 6.49 -8.40 22.61
C VAL A 46 6.40 -9.08 21.24
N GLY A 47 7.52 -9.15 20.52
CA GLY A 47 7.75 -10.15 19.47
C GLY A 47 6.99 -9.96 18.15
N LEU A 48 7.19 -8.84 17.47
CA LEU A 48 6.87 -8.70 16.05
C LEU A 48 7.65 -9.74 15.22
N PHE A 49 6.94 -10.51 14.40
CA PHE A 49 7.51 -11.48 13.47
C PHE A 49 7.14 -11.08 12.04
N LYS A 50 8.16 -10.94 11.20
CA LYS A 50 7.97 -10.76 9.76
C LYS A 50 7.48 -12.07 9.16
N GLY A 51 6.20 -12.11 8.81
CA GLY A 51 5.48 -13.27 8.30
C GLY A 51 5.69 -13.57 6.82
N GLY A 52 6.28 -12.65 6.07
CA GLY A 52 6.43 -12.75 4.61
C GLY A 52 5.34 -11.97 3.88
N GLY A 53 4.73 -12.58 2.86
CA GLY A 53 3.75 -11.92 1.99
C GLY A 53 4.39 -11.04 0.93
N ILE A 54 3.63 -10.08 0.40
CA ILE A 54 4.13 -9.16 -0.63
C ILE A 54 5.02 -8.11 0.03
N GLU A 55 6.26 -8.02 -0.43
CA GLU A 55 7.21 -6.99 -0.01
C GLU A 55 8.07 -6.57 -1.20
N GLY A 56 8.35 -5.27 -1.29
CA GLY A 56 9.26 -4.73 -2.30
C GLY A 56 8.69 -3.51 -3.00
N VAL A 57 9.45 -3.02 -3.98
CA VAL A 57 9.01 -1.91 -4.82
C VAL A 57 8.60 -2.44 -6.18
N SER A 58 7.35 -2.16 -6.56
CA SER A 58 6.76 -2.54 -7.84
C SER A 58 6.37 -1.30 -8.65
N SER A 59 6.31 -1.43 -9.98
CA SER A 59 5.79 -0.35 -10.84
C SER A 59 4.30 -0.17 -10.63
N LEU A 60 3.84 1.08 -10.57
CA LEU A 60 2.43 1.43 -10.51
C LEU A 60 2.06 2.14 -11.82
N LYS A 61 1.23 1.48 -12.64
CA LYS A 61 0.73 2.04 -13.90
C LYS A 61 -0.80 1.99 -13.93
N ILE A 62 -1.42 3.17 -13.99
CA ILE A 62 -2.88 3.33 -14.03
C ILE A 62 -3.21 4.34 -15.11
N GLY A 63 -3.64 3.87 -16.29
CA GLY A 63 -3.87 4.74 -17.44
C GLY A 63 -2.62 5.55 -17.80
N ALA A 64 -2.73 6.88 -17.72
CA ALA A 64 -1.62 7.81 -17.99
C ALA A 64 -0.69 8.07 -16.80
N PHE A 65 -0.97 7.48 -15.62
CA PHE A 65 -0.14 7.62 -14.43
C PHE A 65 0.96 6.54 -14.42
N ASP A 66 2.20 6.96 -14.18
CA ASP A 66 3.36 6.07 -14.04
C ASP A 66 4.15 6.39 -12.77
N GLY A 67 4.56 5.36 -12.04
CA GLY A 67 5.27 5.51 -10.78
C GLY A 67 5.55 4.19 -10.09
N ALA A 68 5.50 4.20 -8.76
CA ALA A 68 5.92 3.05 -7.95
C ALA A 68 5.06 2.89 -6.71
N LEU A 69 4.97 1.64 -6.26
CA LEU A 69 4.31 1.20 -5.03
C LEU A 69 5.34 0.46 -4.17
N ALA A 70 5.53 0.91 -2.94
CA ALA A 70 6.22 0.16 -1.90
C ALA A 70 5.21 -0.72 -1.17
N ASP A 71 5.37 -2.03 -1.29
CA ASP A 71 4.63 -3.04 -0.52
C ASP A 71 5.44 -3.42 0.71
N PHE A 72 4.81 -3.41 1.88
CA PHE A 72 5.42 -3.81 3.15
C PHE A 72 4.95 -5.22 3.51
N ALA A 73 5.89 -6.03 4.00
CA ALA A 73 5.61 -7.40 4.42
C ALA A 73 4.49 -7.50 5.45
N VAL A 74 3.92 -8.69 5.56
CA VAL A 74 3.04 -9.06 6.66
C VAL A 74 3.85 -9.11 7.94
N TRP A 75 3.38 -8.37 8.94
CA TRP A 75 3.91 -8.38 10.29
C TRP A 75 2.86 -8.93 11.24
N ILE A 76 3.29 -9.85 12.11
CA ILE A 76 2.41 -10.59 13.01
C ILE A 76 2.95 -10.47 14.43
N ARG A 77 2.07 -10.18 15.38
CA ARG A 77 2.37 -10.35 16.80
C ARG A 77 2.51 -11.85 17.12
N ARG A 78 3.67 -12.29 17.63
CA ARG A 78 3.84 -13.68 18.09
C ARG A 78 2.72 -14.07 19.05
N GLY A 79 2.10 -15.23 18.80
CA GLY A 79 1.20 -15.88 19.74
C GLY A 79 1.97 -16.69 20.80
N SER A 80 1.24 -17.40 21.66
CA SER A 80 1.83 -18.30 22.66
C SER A 80 2.42 -19.56 22.00
N TRP A 81 3.52 -20.08 22.57
CA TRP A 81 4.06 -21.42 22.27
C TRP A 81 3.60 -22.48 23.29
N GLY A 82 2.76 -22.11 24.27
CA GLY A 82 2.16 -23.00 25.28
C GLY A 82 0.66 -23.26 25.04
N SER A 83 -0.04 -23.85 26.02
CA SER A 83 -1.49 -24.10 25.91
C SER A 83 -2.28 -22.79 25.90
N GLY A 84 -3.01 -22.52 24.81
CA GLY A 84 -4.04 -21.49 24.74
C GLY A 84 -3.85 -20.48 23.61
N TYR A 85 -4.97 -19.88 23.21
CA TYR A 85 -5.01 -18.82 22.21
C TYR A 85 -4.61 -17.48 22.83
N THR A 86 -3.74 -16.71 22.17
CA THR A 86 -3.35 -15.37 22.63
C THR A 86 -3.90 -14.32 21.68
N GLY A 87 -4.38 -13.19 22.23
CA GLY A 87 -4.76 -12.03 21.44
C GLY A 87 -3.60 -11.58 20.56
N SER A 88 -3.76 -11.71 19.26
CA SER A 88 -2.75 -11.43 18.27
C SER A 88 -3.31 -10.51 17.20
N TYR A 89 -2.41 -9.71 16.64
CA TYR A 89 -2.67 -8.74 15.60
C TYR A 89 -1.73 -9.05 14.45
N LEU A 90 -2.22 -8.81 13.24
CA LEU A 90 -1.40 -8.87 12.04
C LEU A 90 -1.79 -7.77 11.09
N GLY A 91 -0.82 -7.29 10.34
CA GLY A 91 -1.06 -6.29 9.32
C GLY A 91 0.01 -6.26 8.24
N ALA A 92 -0.37 -5.69 7.13
CA ALA A 92 0.49 -5.31 6.02
C ALA A 92 -0.02 -4.00 5.45
N SER A 93 0.83 -3.26 4.76
CA SER A 93 0.40 -2.06 4.06
C SER A 93 1.15 -1.89 2.77
N GLY A 94 0.73 -0.92 1.97
CA GLY A 94 1.49 -0.45 0.83
C GLY A 94 1.22 1.03 0.58
N ARG A 95 2.21 1.73 0.04
CA ARG A 95 2.15 3.16 -0.27
C ARG A 95 2.79 3.43 -1.61
N GLY A 96 2.07 4.12 -2.46
CA GLY A 96 2.48 4.34 -3.84
C GLY A 96 2.14 5.74 -4.30
N GLN A 97 2.90 6.17 -5.28
CA GLN A 97 2.65 7.40 -6.01
C GLN A 97 2.84 7.13 -7.49
N ALA A 98 2.10 7.85 -8.33
CA ALA A 98 2.28 7.83 -9.78
C ALA A 98 2.01 9.22 -10.35
N ILE A 99 2.86 9.67 -11.26
CA ILE A 99 2.75 10.98 -11.91
C ILE A 99 2.02 10.83 -13.24
N GLY A 100 1.10 11.74 -13.54
CA GLY A 100 0.33 11.76 -14.78
C GLY A 100 -0.43 13.08 -14.95
N LYS A 101 -1.35 13.13 -15.91
CA LYS A 101 -2.33 14.23 -15.96
C LYS A 101 -3.61 13.78 -15.24
N PRO A 102 -4.22 14.61 -14.37
CA PRO A 102 -3.94 16.02 -14.11
C PRO A 102 -2.93 16.33 -12.99
N GLY A 103 -2.28 15.33 -12.38
CA GLY A 103 -1.36 15.55 -11.26
C GLY A 103 -0.70 14.27 -10.77
N ARG A 104 -0.57 14.13 -9.46
CA ARG A 104 -0.02 12.92 -8.84
C ARG A 104 -1.13 12.11 -8.20
N LEU A 105 -1.22 10.86 -8.62
CA LEU A 105 -2.04 9.86 -7.95
C LEU A 105 -1.28 9.35 -6.74
N VAL A 106 -1.85 9.51 -5.55
CA VAL A 106 -1.36 8.93 -4.30
C VAL A 106 -2.28 7.76 -3.96
N VAL A 107 -1.68 6.60 -3.70
CA VAL A 107 -2.39 5.39 -3.29
C VAL A 107 -1.80 4.84 -2.01
N SER A 108 -2.66 4.28 -1.17
CA SER A 108 -2.24 3.47 -0.05
C SER A 108 -3.24 2.34 0.18
N TYR A 109 -2.76 1.27 0.80
CA TYR A 109 -3.64 0.27 1.36
C TYR A 109 -3.11 -0.17 2.72
N SER A 110 -4.03 -0.61 3.57
CA SER A 110 -3.72 -1.29 4.82
C SER A 110 -4.60 -2.51 4.95
N VAL A 111 -3.99 -3.64 5.25
CA VAL A 111 -4.68 -4.87 5.63
C VAL A 111 -4.38 -5.11 7.10
N SER A 112 -5.42 -5.34 7.89
CA SER A 112 -5.24 -5.71 9.28
C SER A 112 -6.25 -6.76 9.72
N GLY A 113 -5.83 -7.56 10.69
CA GLY A 113 -6.64 -8.55 11.34
C GLY A 113 -6.25 -8.67 12.79
N GLY A 114 -7.13 -9.25 13.58
CA GLY A 114 -6.87 -9.57 14.96
C GLY A 114 -7.79 -10.67 15.44
N GLY A 115 -7.38 -11.35 16.49
CA GLY A 115 -8.13 -12.43 17.10
C GLY A 115 -7.26 -13.26 18.02
N CYS A 116 -7.77 -14.40 18.46
CA CYS A 116 -7.08 -15.29 19.38
C CYS A 116 -6.59 -16.51 18.59
N TRP A 117 -5.27 -16.64 18.42
CA TRP A 117 -4.64 -17.72 17.66
C TRP A 117 -3.47 -18.30 18.46
N ASP A 118 -3.07 -19.52 18.14
CA ASP A 118 -1.76 -20.04 18.53
C ASP A 118 -0.75 -19.88 17.38
N ASN A 119 0.50 -20.29 17.59
CA ASN A 119 1.53 -20.15 16.55
C ASN A 119 1.40 -21.15 15.39
N SER A 120 0.55 -22.19 15.48
CA SER A 120 0.31 -23.15 14.40
C SER A 120 -0.52 -22.54 13.26
N ASP A 121 -1.40 -21.59 13.57
CA ASP A 121 -2.24 -20.88 12.61
C ASP A 121 -1.47 -19.85 11.75
N ARG A 122 -0.20 -19.58 12.08
CA ARG A 122 0.55 -18.46 11.48
C ARG A 122 0.59 -18.53 9.95
N ALA A 123 0.83 -19.71 9.38
CA ALA A 123 0.91 -19.85 7.93
C ALA A 123 -0.43 -19.55 7.24
N TYR A 124 -1.54 -19.96 7.84
CA TYR A 124 -2.89 -19.64 7.37
C TYR A 124 -3.15 -18.13 7.43
N LEU A 125 -2.81 -17.50 8.56
CA LEU A 125 -2.99 -16.07 8.77
C LEU A 125 -2.16 -15.22 7.80
N VAL A 126 -0.90 -15.58 7.55
CA VAL A 126 -0.06 -14.94 6.52
C VAL A 126 -0.73 -14.99 5.16
N ARG A 127 -1.25 -16.17 4.76
CA ARG A 127 -1.92 -16.34 3.45
C ARG A 127 -3.17 -15.48 3.32
N GLN A 128 -3.95 -15.33 4.40
CA GLN A 128 -5.13 -14.47 4.40
C GLN A 128 -4.76 -12.99 4.23
N VAL A 129 -3.69 -12.52 4.90
CA VAL A 129 -3.22 -11.15 4.70
C VAL A 129 -2.66 -10.97 3.29
N GLU A 130 -1.87 -11.93 2.81
CA GLU A 130 -1.30 -11.87 1.46
C GLU A 130 -2.40 -11.85 0.38
N ALA A 131 -3.46 -12.65 0.54
CA ALA A 131 -4.62 -12.60 -0.35
C ALA A 131 -5.27 -11.22 -0.35
N ALA A 132 -5.49 -10.62 0.82
CA ALA A 132 -6.01 -9.27 0.94
C ALA A 132 -5.05 -8.19 0.39
N GLN A 133 -3.72 -8.38 0.46
CA GLN A 133 -2.76 -7.50 -0.24
C GLN A 133 -2.96 -7.59 -1.76
N ARG A 134 -3.11 -8.81 -2.31
CA ARG A 134 -3.37 -9.00 -3.74
C ARG A 134 -4.67 -8.36 -4.18
N GLU A 135 -5.74 -8.51 -3.40
CA GLU A 135 -7.03 -7.87 -3.64
C GLU A 135 -6.92 -6.34 -3.61
N ALA A 136 -6.25 -5.77 -2.59
CA ALA A 136 -6.02 -4.33 -2.52
C ALA A 136 -5.25 -3.80 -3.74
N LYS A 137 -4.22 -4.53 -4.18
CA LYS A 137 -3.46 -4.20 -5.40
C LYS A 137 -4.30 -4.31 -6.66
N ALA A 138 -5.16 -5.32 -6.75
CA ALA A 138 -6.09 -5.46 -7.88
C ALA A 138 -7.10 -4.30 -7.91
N ILE A 139 -7.62 -3.88 -6.76
CA ILE A 139 -8.49 -2.71 -6.64
C ILE A 139 -7.76 -1.46 -7.13
N ILE A 140 -6.53 -1.21 -6.63
CA ILE A 140 -5.70 -0.08 -7.07
C ILE A 140 -5.46 -0.11 -8.59
N ALA A 141 -5.12 -1.28 -9.16
CA ALA A 141 -4.90 -1.43 -10.59
C ALA A 141 -6.19 -1.25 -11.42
N SER A 142 -7.35 -1.50 -10.83
CA SER A 142 -8.66 -1.35 -11.46
C SER A 142 -9.25 0.07 -11.37
N LEU A 143 -8.57 1.00 -10.67
CA LEU A 143 -9.05 2.37 -10.56
C LEU A 143 -9.29 2.94 -11.97
N PRO A 144 -10.48 3.52 -12.24
CA PRO A 144 -10.80 4.01 -13.55
C PRO A 144 -9.75 5.04 -13.96
N GLY A 145 -9.16 4.88 -15.14
CA GLY A 145 -8.24 5.86 -15.70
C GLY A 145 -8.92 7.22 -15.69
N PHE A 146 -8.45 8.14 -14.84
CA PHE A 146 -9.07 9.44 -14.69
C PHE A 146 -9.09 10.14 -16.06
N PRO A 147 -10.24 10.67 -16.51
CA PRO A 147 -10.37 11.20 -17.86
C PRO A 147 -9.36 12.34 -18.08
N ALA A 148 -8.54 12.20 -19.11
CA ALA A 148 -7.63 13.25 -19.56
C ALA A 148 -8.45 14.32 -20.30
N LYS A 149 -8.52 15.53 -19.71
CA LYS A 149 -9.16 16.75 -20.24
C LYS A 149 -10.68 16.66 -20.49
N SER A 150 -11.44 17.42 -19.70
CA SER A 150 -12.68 18.00 -20.21
C SER A 150 -12.37 18.86 -21.44
N PRO A 151 -13.13 18.76 -22.54
CA PRO A 151 -12.98 19.70 -23.65
C PRO A 151 -13.30 21.10 -23.12
N SER A 152 -12.32 22.01 -23.21
CA SER A 152 -12.56 23.43 -23.04
C SER A 152 -13.51 23.87 -24.15
N LEU A 153 -14.73 24.27 -23.81
CA LEU A 153 -15.60 25.04 -24.69
C LEU A 153 -14.91 26.39 -24.95
N GLN A 154 -14.18 26.49 -26.06
CA GLN A 154 -13.94 27.79 -26.69
C GLN A 154 -15.27 28.21 -27.34
N GLY A 155 -16.07 28.96 -26.59
CA GLY A 155 -17.09 29.81 -27.18
C GLY A 155 -16.39 31.04 -27.73
N GLY A 156 -16.24 31.07 -29.05
CA GLY A 156 -15.76 32.24 -29.79
C GLY A 156 -16.78 33.36 -29.79
N ASP A 157 -16.27 34.57 -29.93
CA ASP A 157 -17.00 35.80 -30.12
C ASP A 157 -17.94 35.73 -31.34
N GLY A 158 -19.11 36.35 -31.20
CA GLY A 158 -20.11 36.57 -32.24
C GLY A 158 -21.30 37.35 -31.68
#